data_AF-A0A8T4RAI6-F1
#
_entry.id   AF-A0A8T4RAI6-F1
#
_cell.length_a   1.000
_cell.length_b   1.000
_cell.length_c   1.000
_cell.angle_alpha   90.00
_cell.angle_beta   90.00
_cell.angle_gamma   90.00
#
_symmetry.space_group_name_H-M   'P 1'
#
loop_
_entity.id
_entity.type
_entity.pdbx_description
1 polymer ?
#
loop_
_entity_poly.entity_id
_entity_poly.type
_entity_poly.pdbx_seq_one_letter_code
_entity_poly.pdbx_strand_id
1 'polypeptide(L)'
;MNNMLISALLKKDDPLISENLKSIIDKEERYASFLYAIEESVTYEYLQNNKIKDKEIIGHLKFLLKNINSSIDLFNSDFEKHLYNNIIEALNEKSVTLHELKLCINYILWSIDNRKWLNDSQAYVKWLAHSIGLMEPNESKAYETKVTLLCKRQGIPQKQIDAMLKNDFSDIEIPDKDNVDIESVYYALDDDKKLDFVVEHFQKAPFLGEYYFEELLENKDYDAAEKLCKSILEMMPDFPPIESLLGIVYKEKGNKVLAKLQFEKTLRLLGEIPPHILPEKEVLIKETKKLLKEVSG
;
A
#
# COMPACT_ATOMS: atom_id res chain seq x y z
N MET A 1 10.21 -24.63 -24.44
CA MET A 1 9.99 -24.50 -22.98
C MET A 1 8.90 -25.49 -22.61
N ASN A 2 9.10 -26.29 -21.55
CA ASN A 2 8.01 -27.11 -21.02
C ASN A 2 6.92 -26.16 -20.51
N ASN A 3 5.65 -26.41 -20.86
CA ASN A 3 4.48 -25.72 -20.30
C ASN A 3 4.29 -26.12 -18.83
N MET A 4 5.25 -25.77 -17.98
CA MET A 4 5.17 -25.95 -16.53
C MET A 4 4.22 -24.91 -15.96
N LEU A 5 3.34 -25.37 -15.06
CA LEU A 5 2.42 -24.50 -14.32
C LEU A 5 3.08 -24.08 -13.01
N ILE A 6 3.05 -22.79 -12.66
CA ILE A 6 3.47 -22.32 -11.33
C ILE A 6 2.79 -23.14 -10.24
N SER A 7 1.48 -23.35 -10.36
CA SER A 7 0.68 -24.12 -9.39
C SER A 7 1.14 -25.56 -9.20
N ALA A 8 1.76 -26.18 -10.20
CA ALA A 8 2.28 -27.54 -10.11
C ALA A 8 3.61 -27.63 -9.32
N LEU A 9 4.31 -26.51 -9.15
CA LEU A 9 5.59 -26.43 -8.42
C LEU A 9 5.41 -25.95 -6.96
N LEU A 10 4.23 -25.44 -6.62
CA LEU A 10 3.91 -24.99 -5.27
C LEU A 10 3.67 -26.16 -4.33
N LYS A 11 4.09 -26.00 -3.07
CA LYS A 11 3.68 -26.87 -1.97
C LYS A 11 2.20 -26.65 -1.68
N LYS A 12 1.55 -27.69 -1.17
CA LYS A 12 0.23 -27.56 -0.56
C LYS A 12 0.32 -26.57 0.60
N ASP A 13 -0.63 -25.65 0.66
CA ASP A 13 -0.73 -24.72 1.78
C ASP A 13 -0.89 -25.48 3.11
N ASP A 14 -0.16 -25.02 4.11
CA ASP A 14 -0.26 -25.47 5.49
C ASP A 14 -1.03 -24.39 6.27
N PRO A 15 -2.21 -24.72 6.85
CA PRO A 15 -2.99 -23.77 7.65
C PRO A 15 -2.17 -23.10 8.76
N LEU A 16 -1.22 -23.82 9.37
CA LEU A 16 -0.35 -23.24 10.40
C LEU A 16 0.59 -22.18 9.82
N ILE A 17 1.09 -22.38 8.59
CA ILE A 17 1.91 -21.37 7.91
C ILE A 17 1.05 -20.17 7.55
N SER A 18 -0.13 -20.38 6.97
CA SER A 18 -1.04 -19.29 6.59
C SER A 18 -1.57 -18.50 7.78
N GLU A 19 -1.75 -19.14 8.94
CA GLU A 19 -2.14 -18.48 10.18
C GLU A 19 -1.01 -17.66 10.80
N ASN A 20 0.22 -18.18 10.81
CA ASN A 20 1.33 -17.53 11.52
C ASN A 20 2.16 -16.57 10.65
N LEU A 21 2.22 -16.80 9.34
CA LEU A 21 2.99 -15.96 8.41
C LEU A 21 2.05 -14.96 7.75
N LYS A 22 1.92 -13.76 8.30
CA LYS A 22 1.06 -12.69 7.74
C LYS A 22 1.83 -11.68 6.87
N SER A 23 3.14 -11.58 7.07
CA SER A 23 4.04 -10.71 6.33
C SER A 23 5.42 -11.32 6.23
N ILE A 24 6.15 -10.95 5.16
CA ILE A 24 7.55 -11.31 4.96
C ILE A 24 8.53 -10.21 5.38
N ILE A 25 8.06 -9.13 6.02
CA ILE A 25 8.94 -8.17 6.67
C ILE A 25 9.84 -8.87 7.71
N ASP A 26 11.11 -8.46 7.71
CA ASP A 26 12.26 -9.08 8.39
C ASP A 26 12.56 -10.53 7.99
N LYS A 27 11.92 -11.01 6.93
CA LYS A 27 12.10 -12.37 6.38
C LYS A 27 12.46 -12.29 4.90
N GLU A 28 12.82 -11.12 4.39
CA GLU A 28 13.12 -10.85 2.99
C GLU A 28 14.27 -11.75 2.51
N GLU A 29 15.31 -11.94 3.33
CA GLU A 29 16.43 -12.84 3.01
C GLU A 29 15.94 -14.28 2.76
N ARG A 30 14.94 -14.76 3.53
CA ARG A 30 14.33 -16.08 3.30
C ARG A 30 13.62 -16.14 1.95
N TYR A 31 13.09 -15.05 1.43
CA TYR A 31 12.36 -15.02 0.16
C TYR A 31 13.12 -14.31 -0.98
N ALA A 32 14.42 -14.09 -0.79
CA ALA A 32 15.24 -13.29 -1.69
C ALA A 32 15.21 -13.76 -3.15
N SER A 33 15.19 -15.07 -3.41
CA SER A 33 15.08 -15.61 -4.78
C SER A 33 13.78 -15.21 -5.48
N PHE A 34 12.66 -15.12 -4.75
CA PHE A 34 11.37 -14.70 -5.29
C PHE A 34 11.27 -13.20 -5.46
N LEU A 35 11.76 -12.44 -4.47
CA LEU A 35 11.83 -10.98 -4.57
C LEU A 35 12.72 -10.58 -5.76
N TYR A 36 13.88 -11.20 -5.88
CA TYR A 36 14.80 -11.02 -7.00
C TYR A 36 14.14 -11.38 -8.34
N ALA A 37 13.46 -12.52 -8.46
CA ALA A 37 12.77 -12.90 -9.70
C ALA A 37 11.75 -11.85 -10.16
N ILE A 38 11.02 -11.23 -9.22
CA ILE A 38 10.06 -10.17 -9.53
C ILE A 38 10.79 -8.87 -9.89
N GLU A 39 11.78 -8.45 -9.11
CA GLU A 39 12.53 -7.19 -9.30
C GLU A 39 13.39 -7.22 -10.57
N GLU A 40 14.00 -8.36 -10.89
CA GLU A 40 14.68 -8.62 -12.15
C GLU A 40 13.72 -8.48 -13.33
N SER A 41 12.49 -8.99 -13.21
CA SER A 41 11.50 -8.84 -14.27
C SER A 41 11.14 -7.37 -14.50
N VAL A 42 10.95 -6.60 -13.42
CA VAL A 42 10.65 -5.16 -13.49
C VAL A 42 11.80 -4.38 -14.12
N THR A 43 13.04 -4.70 -13.75
CA THR A 43 14.24 -4.01 -14.26
C THR A 43 14.55 -4.42 -15.70
N TYR A 44 14.30 -5.67 -16.09
CA TYR A 44 14.36 -6.12 -17.48
C TYR A 44 13.38 -5.32 -18.36
N GLU A 45 12.13 -5.15 -17.93
CA GLU A 45 11.15 -4.34 -18.66
C GLU A 45 11.57 -2.87 -18.75
N TYR A 46 12.12 -2.32 -17.67
CA TYR A 46 12.66 -0.95 -17.69
C TYR A 46 13.77 -0.78 -18.75
N LEU A 47 14.64 -1.78 -18.93
CA LEU A 47 15.70 -1.76 -19.94
C LEU A 47 15.15 -1.82 -21.37
N GLN A 48 14.06 -2.57 -21.60
CA GLN A 48 13.40 -2.61 -22.91
C GLN A 48 12.57 -1.34 -23.17
N ASN A 49 11.95 -0.81 -22.12
CA ASN A 49 11.04 0.32 -22.15
C ASN A 49 11.17 1.16 -20.87
N ASN A 50 12.03 2.18 -20.91
CA ASN A 50 12.26 3.07 -19.78
C ASN A 50 11.07 3.97 -19.40
N LYS A 51 9.90 3.80 -20.05
CA LYS A 51 8.66 4.52 -19.76
C LYS A 51 7.63 3.67 -19.01
N ILE A 52 7.92 2.41 -18.70
CA ILE A 52 7.03 1.53 -17.92
C ILE A 52 6.69 2.20 -16.59
N LYS A 53 5.39 2.24 -16.25
CA LYS A 53 4.88 2.87 -15.04
C LYS A 53 4.63 1.86 -13.94
N ASP A 54 4.73 2.32 -12.70
CA ASP A 54 4.39 1.53 -11.50
C ASP A 54 2.96 0.95 -11.59
N LYS A 55 2.01 1.71 -12.16
CA LYS A 55 0.63 1.24 -12.38
C LYS A 55 0.54 0.03 -13.32
N GLU A 56 1.41 -0.04 -14.33
CA GLU A 56 1.46 -1.16 -15.26
C GLU A 56 2.04 -2.40 -14.57
N ILE A 57 3.12 -2.22 -13.80
CA ILE A 57 3.70 -3.28 -12.94
C ILE A 57 2.65 -3.84 -11.97
N ILE A 58 1.92 -2.97 -11.26
CA ILE A 58 0.81 -3.38 -10.37
C ILE A 58 -0.22 -4.25 -11.14
N GLY A 59 -0.59 -3.81 -12.35
CA GLY A 59 -1.54 -4.53 -13.19
C GLY A 59 -1.08 -5.95 -13.52
N HIS A 60 0.18 -6.10 -13.93
CA HIS A 60 0.76 -7.40 -14.25
C HIS A 60 0.92 -8.31 -13.03
N LEU A 61 1.37 -7.79 -11.89
CA LEU A 61 1.48 -8.55 -10.63
C LEU A 61 0.11 -9.05 -10.16
N LYS A 62 -0.92 -8.19 -10.19
CA LYS A 62 -2.31 -8.59 -9.87
C LYS A 62 -2.86 -9.60 -10.88
N PHE A 63 -2.52 -9.45 -12.16
CA PHE A 63 -2.92 -10.41 -13.20
C PHE A 63 -2.28 -11.79 -12.96
N LEU A 64 -1.00 -11.85 -12.60
CA LEU A 64 -0.33 -13.09 -12.21
C LEU A 64 -1.01 -13.75 -11.00
N LEU A 65 -1.26 -12.98 -9.92
CA LEU A 65 -1.93 -13.49 -8.72
C LEU A 65 -3.30 -14.12 -9.04
N LYS A 66 -4.09 -13.49 -9.91
CA LYS A 66 -5.40 -14.00 -10.32
C LYS A 66 -5.32 -15.26 -11.18
N ASN A 67 -4.23 -15.42 -11.93
CA ASN A 67 -4.06 -16.46 -12.94
C ASN A 67 -2.92 -17.43 -12.62
N ILE A 68 -2.55 -17.56 -11.34
CA ILE A 68 -1.40 -18.37 -10.91
C ILE A 68 -1.54 -19.87 -11.23
N ASN A 69 -2.78 -20.32 -11.44
CA ASN A 69 -3.12 -21.69 -11.84
C ASN A 69 -3.19 -21.88 -13.37
N SER A 70 -2.96 -20.82 -14.15
CA SER A 70 -3.09 -20.84 -15.61
C SER A 70 -1.76 -21.15 -16.30
N SER A 71 -1.85 -21.66 -17.54
CA SER A 71 -0.69 -21.84 -18.43
C SER A 71 -0.07 -20.49 -18.81
N ILE A 72 1.24 -20.50 -19.08
CA ILE A 72 1.97 -19.36 -19.67
C ILE A 72 1.30 -18.82 -20.94
N ASP A 73 0.58 -19.67 -21.68
CA ASP A 73 -0.14 -19.30 -22.90
C ASP A 73 -1.25 -18.24 -22.68
N LEU A 74 -1.71 -18.06 -21.45
CA LEU A 74 -2.70 -17.01 -21.11
C LEU A 74 -2.07 -15.61 -21.08
N PHE A 75 -0.76 -15.52 -20.85
CA PHE A 75 -0.04 -14.28 -20.66
C PHE A 75 0.42 -13.76 -22.03
N ASN A 76 0.01 -12.53 -22.36
CA ASN A 76 0.23 -11.99 -23.70
C ASN A 76 1.40 -11.02 -23.75
N SER A 77 1.71 -10.32 -22.64
CA SER A 77 2.83 -9.40 -22.62
C SER A 77 4.17 -10.14 -22.44
N ASP A 78 5.23 -9.58 -23.03
CA ASP A 78 6.58 -10.13 -22.87
C ASP A 78 7.03 -10.04 -21.41
N PHE A 79 6.69 -8.94 -20.72
CA PHE A 79 6.88 -8.79 -19.27
C PHE A 79 6.24 -9.93 -18.47
N GLU A 80 4.96 -10.23 -18.72
CA GLU A 80 4.24 -11.25 -17.98
C GLU A 80 4.86 -12.64 -18.18
N LYS A 81 5.28 -12.96 -19.40
CA LYS A 81 5.96 -14.22 -19.70
C LYS A 81 7.33 -14.30 -19.04
N HIS A 82 8.09 -13.21 -19.04
CA HIS A 82 9.38 -13.13 -18.36
C HIS A 82 9.21 -13.32 -16.84
N LEU A 83 8.28 -12.58 -16.23
CA LEU A 83 7.92 -12.73 -14.83
C LEU A 83 7.48 -14.17 -14.50
N TYR A 84 6.63 -14.78 -15.32
CA TYR A 84 6.18 -16.16 -15.12
C TYR A 84 7.36 -17.15 -15.11
N ASN A 85 8.30 -16.98 -16.03
CA ASN A 85 9.48 -17.83 -16.14
C ASN A 85 10.45 -17.63 -14.95
N ASN A 86 10.70 -16.40 -14.52
CA ASN A 86 11.61 -16.14 -13.40
C ASN A 86 11.01 -16.68 -12.08
N ILE A 87 9.69 -16.64 -11.92
CA ILE A 87 9.02 -17.31 -10.79
C ILE A 87 9.16 -18.84 -10.86
N ILE A 88 9.04 -19.45 -12.05
CA ILE A 88 9.28 -20.89 -12.22
C ILE A 88 10.73 -21.25 -11.85
N GLU A 89 11.70 -20.45 -12.27
CA GLU A 89 13.10 -20.65 -11.94
C GLU A 89 13.32 -20.59 -10.42
N ALA A 90 12.82 -19.55 -9.75
CA ALA A 90 12.86 -19.44 -8.30
C ALA A 90 12.18 -20.62 -7.57
N LEU A 91 11.07 -21.15 -8.10
CA LEU A 91 10.37 -22.31 -7.55
C LEU A 91 11.14 -23.62 -7.71
N ASN A 92 11.90 -23.76 -8.80
CA ASN A 92 12.76 -24.92 -9.03
C ASN A 92 13.95 -24.95 -8.05
N GLU A 93 14.44 -23.77 -7.65
CA GLU A 93 15.50 -23.66 -6.63
C GLU A 93 14.97 -23.83 -5.21
N LYS A 94 13.82 -23.21 -4.92
CA LYS A 94 13.23 -23.19 -3.58
C LYS A 94 11.73 -23.39 -3.65
N SER A 95 11.25 -24.48 -3.06
CA SER A 95 9.82 -24.77 -3.05
C SER A 95 9.11 -24.06 -1.88
N VAL A 96 8.05 -23.30 -2.19
CA VAL A 96 7.20 -22.54 -1.24
C VAL A 96 5.71 -22.87 -1.43
N THR A 97 4.89 -22.51 -0.46
CA THR A 97 3.42 -22.59 -0.55
C THR A 97 2.84 -21.47 -1.43
N LEU A 98 1.57 -21.61 -1.86
CA LEU A 98 0.87 -20.53 -2.57
C LEU A 98 0.76 -19.30 -1.67
N HIS A 99 0.49 -19.50 -0.39
CA HIS A 99 0.45 -18.43 0.60
C HIS A 99 1.76 -17.64 0.66
N GLU A 100 2.91 -18.31 0.78
CA GLU A 100 4.22 -17.65 0.78
C GLU A 100 4.51 -16.87 -0.52
N LEU A 101 4.20 -17.45 -1.68
CA LEU A 101 4.39 -16.75 -2.96
C LEU A 101 3.51 -15.50 -3.07
N LYS A 102 2.24 -15.57 -2.62
CA LYS A 102 1.36 -14.40 -2.55
C LYS A 102 1.96 -13.30 -1.68
N LEU A 103 2.52 -13.64 -0.53
CA LEU A 103 3.16 -12.64 0.34
C LEU A 103 4.37 -11.97 -0.33
N CYS A 104 5.15 -12.70 -1.13
CA CYS A 104 6.25 -12.11 -1.89
C CYS A 104 5.75 -11.07 -2.90
N ILE A 105 4.70 -11.39 -3.66
CA ILE A 105 4.11 -10.46 -4.62
C ILE A 105 3.46 -9.26 -3.91
N ASN A 106 2.73 -9.51 -2.81
CA ASN A 106 2.10 -8.46 -2.02
C ASN A 106 3.13 -7.53 -1.36
N TYR A 107 4.30 -8.03 -0.97
CA TYR A 107 5.41 -7.21 -0.51
C TYR A 107 5.91 -6.24 -1.59
N ILE A 108 6.03 -6.71 -2.84
CA ILE A 108 6.39 -5.82 -3.96
C ILE A 108 5.29 -4.77 -4.22
N LEU A 109 4.02 -5.17 -4.16
CA LEU A 109 2.89 -4.23 -4.28
C LEU A 109 2.90 -3.17 -3.18
N TRP A 110 3.13 -3.57 -1.92
CA TRP A 110 3.32 -2.65 -0.80
C TRP A 110 4.52 -1.72 -1.01
N SER A 111 5.65 -2.26 -1.48
CA SER A 111 6.86 -1.48 -1.77
C SER A 111 6.62 -0.43 -2.87
N ILE A 112 5.79 -0.74 -3.86
CA ILE A 112 5.34 0.24 -4.87
C ILE A 112 4.50 1.35 -4.22
N ASP A 113 3.54 0.98 -3.37
CA ASP A 113 2.64 1.94 -2.73
C ASP A 113 3.36 2.88 -1.78
N ASN A 114 4.29 2.34 -0.97
CA ASN A 114 5.14 3.06 -0.03
C ASN A 114 6.10 4.08 -0.71
N ARG A 115 6.04 4.22 -2.05
CA ARG A 115 6.79 5.22 -2.82
C ARG A 115 5.90 6.26 -3.52
N LYS A 116 4.57 6.19 -3.38
CA LYS A 116 3.63 7.16 -3.98
C LYS A 116 3.93 8.61 -3.58
N TRP A 117 4.47 8.85 -2.38
CA TRP A 117 4.86 10.18 -1.90
C TRP A 117 5.90 10.89 -2.81
N LEU A 118 6.62 10.15 -3.66
CA LEU A 118 7.52 10.73 -4.68
C LEU A 118 6.77 11.45 -5.81
N ASN A 119 5.45 11.30 -5.90
CA ASN A 119 4.61 11.87 -6.94
C ASN A 119 5.21 11.65 -8.35
N ASP A 120 5.66 10.42 -8.59
CA ASP A 120 6.24 9.96 -9.86
C ASP A 120 5.48 8.73 -10.32
N SER A 121 5.16 8.63 -11.61
CA SER A 121 4.50 7.44 -12.14
C SER A 121 5.45 6.24 -12.27
N GLN A 122 6.75 6.43 -12.03
CA GLN A 122 7.79 5.42 -12.06
C GLN A 122 8.61 5.40 -10.75
N ALA A 123 8.00 5.75 -9.62
CA ALA A 123 8.68 5.91 -8.35
C ALA A 123 9.40 4.63 -7.91
N TYR A 124 8.74 3.48 -7.99
CA TYR A 124 9.32 2.19 -7.65
C TYR A 124 10.30 1.69 -8.71
N VAL A 125 9.92 1.76 -9.99
CA VAL A 125 10.79 1.31 -11.08
C VAL A 125 12.12 2.08 -11.10
N LYS A 126 12.07 3.40 -10.91
CA LYS A 126 13.28 4.24 -10.82
C LYS A 126 14.10 3.95 -9.56
N TRP A 127 13.43 3.68 -8.44
CA TRP A 127 14.15 3.28 -7.22
C TRP A 127 14.93 1.98 -7.46
N LEU A 128 14.31 0.96 -8.06
CA LEU A 128 14.99 -0.28 -8.42
C LEU A 128 16.13 -0.03 -9.41
N ALA A 129 15.86 0.65 -10.53
CA ALA A 129 16.87 0.92 -11.55
C ALA A 129 18.07 1.72 -10.99
N HIS A 130 17.82 2.62 -10.04
CA HIS A 130 18.89 3.32 -9.31
C HIS A 130 19.67 2.36 -8.39
N SER A 131 18.98 1.56 -7.57
CA SER A 131 19.61 0.70 -6.57
C SER A 131 20.51 -0.39 -7.17
N ILE A 132 20.20 -0.84 -8.40
CA ILE A 132 21.02 -1.82 -9.13
C ILE A 132 21.91 -1.18 -10.22
N GLY A 133 21.98 0.15 -10.31
CA GLY A 133 22.92 0.86 -11.18
C GLY A 133 22.59 0.81 -12.67
N LEU A 134 21.32 0.71 -13.06
CA LEU A 134 20.86 0.72 -14.47
C LEU A 134 20.63 2.12 -15.04
N MET A 135 20.60 3.16 -14.20
CA MET A 135 20.39 4.54 -14.65
C MET A 135 21.67 5.15 -15.23
N GLU A 136 21.50 5.96 -16.28
CA GLU A 136 22.56 6.82 -16.75
C GLU A 136 22.98 7.83 -15.66
N PRO A 137 24.26 8.26 -15.58
CA PRO A 137 24.74 9.11 -14.48
C PRO A 137 23.93 10.39 -14.27
N ASN A 138 23.47 11.02 -15.36
CA ASN A 138 22.63 12.23 -15.28
C ASN A 138 21.22 11.94 -14.76
N GLU A 139 20.67 10.76 -15.09
CA GLU A 139 19.37 10.31 -14.63
C GLU A 139 19.42 9.97 -13.14
N SER A 140 20.42 9.20 -12.70
CA SER A 140 20.65 8.88 -11.28
C SER A 140 20.75 10.14 -10.43
N LYS A 141 21.56 11.11 -10.88
CA LYS A 141 21.72 12.39 -10.18
C LYS A 141 20.41 13.19 -10.08
N ALA A 142 19.59 13.17 -11.13
CA ALA A 142 18.29 13.83 -11.13
C ALA A 142 17.32 13.15 -10.15
N TYR A 143 17.30 11.82 -10.13
CA TYR A 143 16.54 11.01 -9.18
C TYR A 143 16.95 11.32 -7.72
N GLU A 144 18.24 11.22 -7.40
CA GLU A 144 18.80 11.52 -6.07
C GLU A 144 18.45 12.95 -5.61
N THR A 145 18.55 13.92 -6.51
CA THR A 145 18.21 15.32 -6.22
C THR A 145 16.73 15.47 -5.88
N LYS A 146 15.84 14.82 -6.63
CA LYS A 146 14.39 14.84 -6.40
C LYS A 146 14.04 14.21 -5.04
N VAL A 147 14.54 13.01 -4.77
CA VAL A 147 14.32 12.29 -3.50
C VAL A 147 14.82 13.14 -2.34
N THR A 148 16.05 13.65 -2.41
CA THR A 148 16.66 14.49 -1.36
C THR A 148 15.81 15.73 -1.07
N LEU A 149 15.31 16.42 -2.10
CA LEU A 149 14.50 17.61 -1.94
C LEU A 149 13.17 17.31 -1.23
N LEU A 150 12.50 16.22 -1.62
CA LEU A 150 11.22 15.81 -1.02
C LEU A 150 11.40 15.39 0.43
N CYS A 151 12.39 14.55 0.73
CA CYS A 151 12.69 14.12 2.10
C CYS A 151 13.03 15.31 3.02
N LYS A 152 13.84 16.26 2.54
CA LYS A 152 14.17 17.48 3.31
C LYS A 152 12.94 18.33 3.63
N ARG A 153 11.97 18.41 2.73
CA ARG A 153 10.71 19.13 2.98
C ARG A 153 9.85 18.46 4.06
N GLN A 154 9.99 17.15 4.23
CA GLN A 154 9.32 16.39 5.29
C GLN A 154 10.13 16.33 6.59
N GLY A 155 11.28 17.03 6.67
CA GLY A 155 12.12 17.03 7.86
C GLY A 155 12.93 15.76 8.07
N ILE A 156 13.02 14.88 7.06
CA ILE A 156 13.77 13.63 7.14
C ILE A 156 15.29 13.94 7.23
N PRO A 157 16.02 13.39 8.22
CA PRO A 157 17.45 13.59 8.38
C PRO A 157 18.28 13.08 7.19
N GLN A 158 19.37 13.78 6.84
CA GLN A 158 20.24 13.39 5.71
C GLN A 158 20.77 11.95 5.80
N LYS A 159 21.06 11.45 7.01
CA LYS A 159 21.50 10.06 7.21
C LYS A 159 20.46 9.05 6.70
N GLN A 160 19.16 9.30 6.95
CA GLN A 160 18.07 8.45 6.47
C GLN A 160 17.90 8.58 4.94
N ILE A 161 18.07 9.79 4.39
CA ILE A 161 18.05 10.01 2.94
C ILE A 161 19.16 9.19 2.25
N ASP A 162 20.38 9.24 2.79
CA ASP A 162 21.52 8.52 2.23
C ASP A 162 21.29 7.00 2.28
N ALA A 163 20.70 6.50 3.37
CA ALA A 163 20.29 5.11 3.52
C ALA A 163 19.25 4.69 2.47
N MET A 164 18.21 5.50 2.27
CA MET A 164 17.16 5.24 1.26
C MET A 164 17.72 5.19 -0.17
N LEU A 165 18.64 6.10 -0.51
CA LEU A 165 19.26 6.15 -1.84
C LEU A 165 20.20 4.98 -2.08
N LYS A 166 20.98 4.57 -1.06
CA LYS A 166 21.89 3.42 -1.15
C LYS A 166 21.19 2.07 -0.98
N ASN A 167 19.92 2.08 -0.61
CA ASN A 167 19.18 0.90 -0.17
C ASN A 167 19.91 0.15 0.97
N ASP A 168 20.45 0.90 1.93
CA ASP A 168 21.23 0.38 3.05
C ASP A 168 20.73 0.99 4.36
N PHE A 169 19.96 0.20 5.11
CA PHE A 169 19.33 0.60 6.38
C PHE A 169 20.01 -0.02 7.61
N SER A 170 21.20 -0.64 7.48
CA SER A 170 21.84 -1.36 8.60
C SER A 170 22.03 -0.51 9.86
N ASP A 171 22.28 0.79 9.66
CA ASP A 171 22.59 1.75 10.71
C ASP A 171 21.44 2.75 10.99
N ILE A 172 20.25 2.45 10.48
CA ILE A 172 19.05 3.26 10.66
C ILE A 172 18.08 2.51 11.57
N GLU A 173 17.80 3.08 12.73
CA GLU A 173 16.67 2.63 13.53
C GLU A 173 15.38 3.00 12.76
N ILE A 174 14.61 1.99 12.37
CA ILE A 174 13.33 2.17 11.69
C ILE A 174 12.34 2.64 12.76
N PRO A 175 11.89 3.91 12.71
CA PRO A 175 10.87 4.36 13.63
C PRO A 175 9.60 3.55 13.37
N ASP A 176 8.95 3.11 14.44
CA ASP A 176 7.59 2.56 14.36
C ASP A 176 7.46 1.27 13.52
N LYS A 177 8.42 0.36 13.69
CA LYS A 177 8.42 -0.98 13.08
C LYS A 177 7.07 -1.70 13.20
N ASP A 178 6.41 -1.56 14.33
CA ASP A 178 5.08 -2.10 14.59
C ASP A 178 4.05 -1.63 13.56
N ASN A 179 4.08 -0.35 13.15
CA ASN A 179 3.18 0.17 12.13
C ASN A 179 3.55 -0.33 10.73
N VAL A 180 4.85 -0.48 10.43
CA VAL A 180 5.33 -1.10 9.18
C VAL A 180 4.82 -2.54 9.07
N ASP A 181 4.90 -3.31 10.15
CA ASP A 181 4.40 -4.67 10.20
C ASP A 181 2.88 -4.73 9.95
N ILE A 182 2.09 -3.90 10.64
CA ILE A 182 0.64 -3.84 10.48
C ILE A 182 0.26 -3.42 9.05
N GLU A 183 0.90 -2.39 8.51
CA GLU A 183 0.65 -1.92 7.14
C GLU A 183 0.96 -3.02 6.11
N SER A 184 2.09 -3.70 6.25
CA SER A 184 2.45 -4.79 5.33
C SER A 184 1.46 -5.96 5.37
N VAL A 185 0.93 -6.27 6.55
CA VAL A 185 -0.14 -7.27 6.70
C VAL A 185 -1.40 -6.77 6.02
N TYR A 186 -1.80 -5.51 6.22
CA TYR A 186 -2.95 -4.91 5.56
C TYR A 186 -2.90 -5.07 4.03
N TYR A 187 -1.75 -4.82 3.40
CA TYR A 187 -1.58 -5.02 1.95
C TYR A 187 -1.71 -6.47 1.51
N ALA A 188 -1.35 -7.40 2.38
CA ALA A 188 -1.40 -8.82 2.08
C ALA A 188 -2.79 -9.44 2.27
N LEU A 189 -3.72 -8.72 2.89
CA LEU A 189 -5.07 -9.22 3.15
C LEU A 189 -5.94 -9.24 1.90
N ASP A 190 -6.81 -10.25 1.85
CA ASP A 190 -7.96 -10.26 0.96
C ASP A 190 -8.91 -9.10 1.33
N ASP A 191 -9.58 -8.51 0.34
CA ASP A 191 -10.41 -7.30 0.54
C ASP A 191 -11.55 -7.51 1.57
N ASP A 192 -12.07 -8.73 1.70
CA ASP A 192 -13.12 -9.09 2.65
C ASP A 192 -12.65 -9.07 4.12
N LYS A 193 -11.33 -9.15 4.35
CA LYS A 193 -10.72 -9.14 5.69
C LYS A 193 -10.21 -7.76 6.10
N LYS A 194 -10.05 -6.82 5.15
CA LYS A 194 -9.47 -5.50 5.41
C LYS A 194 -10.26 -4.71 6.45
N LEU A 195 -11.60 -4.72 6.38
CA LEU A 195 -12.44 -3.99 7.32
C LEU A 195 -12.18 -4.41 8.77
N ASP A 196 -12.28 -5.71 9.04
CA ASP A 196 -12.12 -6.25 10.40
C ASP A 196 -10.71 -5.95 10.91
N PHE A 197 -9.70 -6.09 10.05
CA PHE A 197 -8.31 -5.78 10.39
C PHE A 197 -8.08 -4.30 10.74
N VAL A 198 -8.59 -3.38 9.91
CA VAL A 198 -8.47 -1.93 10.14
C VAL A 198 -9.15 -1.53 11.44
N VAL A 199 -10.34 -2.08 11.72
CA VAL A 199 -11.08 -1.82 12.96
C VAL A 199 -10.29 -2.34 14.16
N GLU A 200 -9.83 -3.60 14.13
CA GLU A 200 -9.04 -4.20 15.21
C GLU A 200 -7.78 -3.41 15.55
N HIS A 201 -7.11 -2.85 14.54
CA HIS A 201 -5.84 -2.15 14.70
C HIS A 201 -5.97 -0.62 14.80
N PHE A 202 -7.18 -0.06 14.75
CA PHE A 202 -7.40 1.39 14.62
C PHE A 202 -6.70 2.21 15.72
N GLN A 203 -6.71 1.73 16.97
CA GLN A 203 -6.06 2.46 18.08
C GLN A 203 -4.53 2.54 17.95
N LYS A 204 -3.92 1.54 17.31
CA LYS A 204 -2.47 1.44 17.14
C LYS A 204 -2.01 2.08 15.83
N ALA A 205 -2.80 1.91 14.77
CA ALA A 205 -2.51 2.36 13.42
C ALA A 205 -3.71 3.14 12.82
N PRO A 206 -4.07 4.32 13.36
CA PRO A 206 -5.24 5.07 12.91
C PRO A 206 -5.13 5.53 11.45
N PHE A 207 -3.91 5.71 10.95
CA PHE A 207 -3.63 6.04 9.54
C PHE A 207 -4.17 4.97 8.57
N LEU A 208 -4.28 3.70 8.98
CA LEU A 208 -4.89 2.65 8.15
C LEU A 208 -6.40 2.86 7.98
N GLY A 209 -7.07 3.45 8.98
CA GLY A 209 -8.47 3.83 8.86
C GLY A 209 -8.70 4.88 7.79
N GLU A 210 -7.83 5.89 7.74
CA GLU A 210 -7.86 6.93 6.70
C GLU A 210 -7.50 6.35 5.34
N TYR A 211 -6.43 5.56 5.25
CA TYR A 211 -6.00 4.91 4.01
C TYR A 211 -7.10 4.02 3.41
N TYR A 212 -7.69 3.14 4.22
CA TYR A 212 -8.76 2.26 3.76
C TYR A 212 -10.02 3.06 3.40
N PHE A 213 -10.34 4.12 4.13
CA PHE A 213 -11.45 5.02 3.79
C PHE A 213 -11.26 5.67 2.41
N GLU A 214 -10.07 6.18 2.11
CA GLU A 214 -9.74 6.74 0.79
C GLU A 214 -9.87 5.69 -0.31
N GLU A 215 -9.33 4.48 -0.11
CA GLU A 215 -9.47 3.35 -1.05
C GLU A 215 -10.95 3.04 -1.35
N LEU A 216 -11.81 3.03 -0.33
CA LEU A 216 -13.25 2.79 -0.49
C LEU A 216 -13.93 3.93 -1.25
N LEU A 217 -13.56 5.19 -1.00
CA LEU A 217 -14.11 6.33 -1.74
C LEU A 217 -13.68 6.34 -3.20
N GLU A 218 -12.41 6.03 -3.50
CA GLU A 218 -11.91 5.92 -4.88
C GLU A 218 -12.67 4.85 -5.67
N ASN A 219 -12.95 3.72 -5.01
CA ASN A 219 -13.74 2.63 -5.56
C ASN A 219 -15.25 2.91 -5.58
N LYS A 220 -15.69 4.04 -4.99
CA LYS A 220 -17.09 4.41 -4.80
C LYS A 220 -17.90 3.39 -3.99
N ASP A 221 -17.22 2.61 -3.14
CA ASP A 221 -17.85 1.67 -2.22
C ASP A 221 -18.28 2.40 -0.95
N TYR A 222 -19.28 3.26 -1.10
CA TYR A 222 -19.77 4.11 -0.03
C TYR A 222 -20.47 3.31 1.08
N ASP A 223 -20.97 2.12 0.79
CA ASP A 223 -21.59 1.25 1.80
C ASP A 223 -20.53 0.63 2.71
N ALA A 224 -19.40 0.16 2.15
CA ALA A 224 -18.26 -0.26 2.95
C ALA A 224 -17.64 0.90 3.73
N ALA A 225 -17.54 2.10 3.13
CA ALA A 225 -17.02 3.29 3.83
C ALA A 225 -17.92 3.69 5.02
N GLU A 226 -19.24 3.63 4.85
CA GLU A 226 -20.20 3.85 5.94
C GLU A 226 -20.01 2.82 7.06
N LYS A 227 -19.86 1.54 6.70
CA LYS A 227 -19.64 0.45 7.64
C LYS A 227 -18.34 0.63 8.43
N LEU A 228 -17.26 1.03 7.77
CA LEU A 228 -15.97 1.35 8.40
C LEU A 228 -16.14 2.44 9.46
N CYS A 229 -16.70 3.60 9.09
CA CYS A 229 -16.90 4.70 10.03
C CYS A 229 -17.76 4.29 11.23
N LYS A 230 -18.86 3.56 11.00
CA LYS A 230 -19.73 3.09 12.10
C LYS A 230 -19.02 2.12 13.02
N SER A 231 -18.26 1.16 12.48
CA SER A 231 -17.51 0.18 13.28
C SER A 231 -16.46 0.86 14.16
N ILE A 232 -15.78 1.89 13.64
CA ILE A 232 -14.84 2.68 14.45
C ILE A 232 -15.56 3.48 15.54
N LEU A 233 -16.72 4.09 15.23
CA LEU A 233 -17.51 4.85 16.20
C LEU A 233 -18.17 3.96 17.28
N GLU A 234 -18.40 2.68 17.01
CA GLU A 234 -18.84 1.72 18.03
C GLU A 234 -17.76 1.52 19.10
N MET A 235 -16.48 1.46 18.70
CA MET A 235 -15.35 1.34 19.62
C MET A 235 -14.98 2.67 20.28
N MET A 236 -15.09 3.76 19.52
CA MET A 236 -14.74 5.11 19.95
C MET A 236 -15.89 6.07 19.69
N PRO A 237 -16.92 6.07 20.55
CA PRO A 237 -18.07 6.94 20.40
C PRO A 237 -17.66 8.41 20.39
N ASP A 238 -18.36 9.20 19.56
CA ASP A 238 -18.20 10.65 19.49
C ASP A 238 -16.78 11.11 19.13
N PHE A 239 -16.06 10.34 18.31
CA PHE A 239 -14.75 10.71 17.78
C PHE A 239 -14.88 11.63 16.54
N PRO A 240 -14.59 12.94 16.64
CA PRO A 240 -14.96 13.90 15.59
C PRO A 240 -14.34 13.65 14.21
N PRO A 241 -13.07 13.19 14.08
CA PRO A 241 -12.50 12.85 12.78
C PRO A 241 -13.37 11.84 12.02
N ILE A 242 -13.79 10.76 12.67
CA ILE A 242 -14.60 9.71 12.03
C ILE A 242 -16.04 10.15 11.80
N GLU A 243 -16.61 10.99 12.68
CA GLU A 243 -17.91 11.62 12.43
C GLU A 243 -17.88 12.50 11.18
N SER A 244 -16.77 13.22 10.96
CA SER A 244 -16.55 14.00 9.73
C SER A 244 -16.51 13.10 8.50
N LEU A 245 -15.75 12.00 8.56
CA LEU A 245 -15.66 11.03 7.47
C LEU A 245 -17.03 10.42 7.14
N LEU A 246 -17.84 10.08 8.16
CA LEU A 246 -19.21 9.59 7.95
C LEU A 246 -20.09 10.65 7.26
N GLY A 247 -19.91 11.92 7.59
CA GLY A 247 -20.55 13.04 6.87
C GLY A 247 -20.15 13.10 5.39
N ILE A 248 -18.87 12.88 5.07
CA ILE A 248 -18.38 12.78 3.69
C ILE A 248 -19.05 11.63 2.96
N VAL A 249 -19.15 10.45 3.58
CA VAL A 249 -19.83 9.28 2.98
C VAL A 249 -21.28 9.60 2.63
N TYR A 250 -22.03 10.19 3.58
CA TYR A 250 -23.41 10.57 3.30
C TYR A 250 -23.54 11.63 2.19
N LYS A 251 -22.59 12.57 2.11
CA LYS A 251 -22.52 13.54 1.01
C LYS A 251 -22.30 12.83 -0.34
N GLU A 252 -21.34 11.91 -0.42
CA GLU A 252 -21.04 11.16 -1.65
C GLU A 252 -22.20 10.23 -2.06
N LYS A 253 -22.95 9.68 -1.10
CA LYS A 253 -24.22 8.96 -1.34
C LYS A 253 -25.38 9.88 -1.76
N GLY A 254 -25.18 11.19 -1.82
CA GLY A 254 -26.22 12.18 -2.15
C GLY A 254 -27.20 12.47 -1.00
N ASN A 255 -26.98 11.92 0.19
CA ASN A 255 -27.82 12.15 1.36
C ASN A 255 -27.38 13.42 2.12
N LYS A 256 -27.71 14.58 1.54
CA LYS A 256 -27.37 15.90 2.11
C LYS A 256 -27.87 16.09 3.55
N VAL A 257 -29.02 15.50 3.90
CA VAL A 257 -29.63 15.64 5.24
C VAL A 257 -28.76 14.96 6.29
N LEU A 258 -28.37 13.70 6.07
CA LEU A 258 -27.49 12.99 6.99
C LEU A 258 -26.07 13.56 7.01
N ALA A 259 -25.56 14.00 5.85
CA ALA A 259 -24.25 14.65 5.78
C ALA A 259 -24.21 15.91 6.64
N LYS A 260 -25.23 16.77 6.51
CA LYS A 260 -25.39 17.98 7.32
C LYS A 260 -25.43 17.66 8.81
N LEU A 261 -26.22 16.66 9.21
CA LEU A 261 -26.32 16.23 10.61
C LEU A 261 -24.95 15.82 11.18
N GLN A 262 -24.16 15.05 10.43
CA GLN A 262 -22.83 14.64 10.90
C GLN A 262 -21.85 15.81 10.96
N PHE A 263 -21.81 16.69 9.96
CA PHE A 263 -20.93 17.86 10.03
C PHE A 263 -21.29 18.80 11.19
N GLU A 264 -22.58 18.98 11.48
CA GLU A 264 -23.03 19.72 12.67
C GLU A 264 -22.65 19.01 13.98
N LYS A 265 -22.78 17.68 14.04
CA LYS A 265 -22.31 16.87 15.17
C LYS A 265 -20.79 17.02 15.37
N THR A 266 -19.99 16.86 14.31
CA THR A 266 -18.54 17.04 14.33
C THR A 266 -18.14 18.41 14.88
N LEU A 267 -18.77 19.49 14.40
CA LEU A 267 -18.47 20.84 14.89
C LEU A 267 -18.81 21.05 16.36
N ARG A 268 -19.91 20.46 16.84
CA ARG A 268 -20.29 20.49 18.26
C ARG A 268 -19.24 19.79 19.11
N LEU A 269 -18.88 18.55 18.75
CA LEU A 269 -17.88 17.75 19.46
C LEU A 269 -16.51 18.45 19.49
N LEU A 270 -16.09 19.05 18.37
CA LEU A 270 -14.85 19.84 18.33
C LEU A 270 -14.92 21.07 19.24
N GLY A 271 -16.09 21.69 19.41
CA GLY A 271 -16.27 22.79 20.37
C GLY A 271 -15.95 22.40 21.81
N GLU A 272 -16.20 21.15 22.18
CA GLU A 272 -16.02 20.61 23.54
C GLU A 272 -14.58 20.13 23.81
N ILE A 273 -13.81 19.81 22.77
CA ILE A 273 -12.45 19.28 22.88
C ILE A 273 -11.42 20.41 23.07
N PRO A 274 -10.59 20.41 24.12
CA PRO A 274 -9.50 21.36 24.26
C PRO A 274 -8.45 21.24 23.13
N PRO A 275 -7.86 22.35 22.64
CA PRO A 275 -6.92 22.31 21.51
C PRO A 275 -5.70 21.40 21.68
N HIS A 276 -5.25 21.14 22.91
CA HIS A 276 -4.09 20.27 23.17
C HIS A 276 -4.41 18.77 23.04
N ILE A 277 -5.69 18.38 23.11
CA ILE A 277 -6.13 16.98 22.96
C ILE A 277 -6.19 16.59 21.47
N LEU A 278 -6.51 17.56 20.60
CA LEU A 278 -6.55 17.35 19.16
C LEU A 278 -5.80 18.51 18.47
N PRO A 279 -4.48 18.36 18.25
CA PRO A 279 -3.66 19.42 17.64
C PRO A 279 -4.17 19.91 16.28
N GLU A 280 -4.83 19.03 15.52
CA GLU A 280 -5.38 19.31 14.19
C GLU A 280 -6.81 19.86 14.21
N LYS A 281 -7.36 20.12 15.40
CA LYS A 281 -8.75 20.58 15.60
C LYS A 281 -9.12 21.75 14.68
N GLU A 282 -8.26 22.77 14.56
CA GLU A 282 -8.57 23.96 13.77
C GLU A 282 -8.63 23.68 12.26
N VAL A 283 -7.81 22.75 11.77
CA VAL A 283 -7.84 22.27 10.39
C VAL A 283 -9.17 21.55 10.14
N LEU A 284 -9.52 20.61 11.01
CA LEU A 284 -10.76 19.84 10.91
C LEU A 284 -12.00 20.74 11.02
N ILE A 285 -12.02 21.75 11.88
CA ILE A 285 -13.11 22.74 11.96
C ILE A 285 -13.27 23.47 10.62
N LYS A 286 -12.17 23.93 10.03
CA LYS A 286 -12.18 24.68 8.77
C LYS A 286 -12.72 23.83 7.63
N GLU A 287 -12.26 22.58 7.53
CA GLU A 287 -12.70 21.62 6.51
C GLU A 287 -14.16 21.23 6.68
N THR A 288 -14.58 20.91 7.90
CA THR A 288 -15.97 20.55 8.22
C THR A 288 -16.93 21.70 7.90
N LYS A 289 -16.56 22.96 8.20
CA LYS A 289 -17.37 24.15 7.84
C LYS A 289 -17.53 24.30 6.32
N LYS A 290 -16.48 24.01 5.56
CA LYS A 290 -16.52 24.04 4.09
C LYS A 290 -17.50 22.99 3.58
N LEU A 291 -17.38 21.75 4.03
CA LEU A 291 -18.25 20.63 3.65
C LEU A 291 -19.72 20.88 4.04
N LEU A 292 -19.96 21.40 5.24
CA LEU A 292 -21.30 21.77 5.71
C LEU A 292 -21.98 22.80 4.78
N LYS A 293 -21.21 23.77 4.27
CA LYS A 293 -21.72 24.76 3.31
C LYS A 293 -22.12 24.12 1.98
N GLU A 294 -21.35 23.15 1.51
CA GLU A 294 -21.62 22.43 0.25
C GLU A 294 -22.92 21.62 0.29
N VAL A 295 -23.28 21.05 1.44
CA VAL A 295 -24.51 20.26 1.61
C VAL A 295 -25.71 21.08 2.07
N SER A 296 -25.49 22.32 2.53
CA SER A 296 -26.56 23.25 2.97
C SER A 296 -27.07 24.17 1.85
N GLY A 297 -26.38 24.20 0.69
CA GLY A 297 -26.83 24.85 -0.54
C GLY A 297 -27.63 23.92 -1.44
#